data_AF-A0A7Z0A9R5-F1
#
_entry.id   AF-A0A7Z0A9R5-F1
#
_cell.length_a   1.000
_cell.length_b   1.000
_cell.length_c   1.000
_cell.angle_alpha   90.00
_cell.angle_beta   90.00
_cell.angle_gamma   90.00
#
_symmetry.space_group_name_H-M   'P 1'
#
loop_
_entity.id
_entity.type
_entity.pdbx_description
1 polymer ?
#
loop_
_entity_poly.entity_id
_entity_poly.type
_entity_poly.pdbx_seq_one_letter_code
_entity_poly.pdbx_strand_id
1 'polypeptide(L)'
;MTLTLEPILRSAGIDPDDAHAIRHAFVREHEDSGLPGINADSTAEEILAYTSQQSARPKIFPAHPPRLWVVFIREGGDRARLWSVLENRGEVSNDGARRIFDFVVSEHLADLRNRLVIG
;
A
#
# COMPACT_ATOMS: atom_id res chain seq x y z
N MET A 1 26.58 0.07 4.75
CA MET A 1 26.04 -0.57 3.53
C MET A 1 24.53 -0.41 3.61
N THR A 2 23.91 0.34 2.70
CA THR A 2 22.45 0.54 2.71
C THR A 2 21.82 -0.61 1.93
N LEU A 3 21.00 -1.43 2.58
CA LEU A 3 20.17 -2.42 1.91
C LEU A 3 19.05 -1.68 1.18
N THR A 4 18.95 -1.86 -0.13
CA THR A 4 17.79 -1.38 -0.90
C THR A 4 16.60 -2.30 -0.66
N LEU A 5 15.39 -1.86 -1.04
CA LEU A 5 14.18 -2.66 -0.84
C LEU A 5 14.18 -3.93 -1.72
N GLU A 6 14.77 -3.87 -2.91
CA GLU A 6 14.78 -4.98 -3.88
C GLU A 6 15.31 -6.31 -3.30
N PRO A 7 16.50 -6.38 -2.68
CA PRO A 7 16.99 -7.61 -2.05
C PRO A 7 16.02 -8.23 -1.04
N ILE A 8 15.29 -7.39 -0.30
CA ILE A 8 14.32 -7.82 0.71
C ILE A 8 13.10 -8.45 0.01
N LEU A 9 12.58 -7.81 -1.03
CA LEU A 9 11.47 -8.34 -1.83
C LEU A 9 11.85 -9.68 -2.46
N ARG A 10 13.02 -9.75 -3.10
CA ARG A 10 13.51 -10.99 -3.73
C ARG A 10 13.69 -12.12 -2.72
N SER A 11 14.20 -11.84 -1.51
CA SER A 11 14.30 -12.87 -0.46
C SER A 11 12.94 -13.40 0.02
N ALA A 12 11.88 -12.63 -0.15
CA ALA A 12 10.51 -13.02 0.20
C ALA A 12 9.75 -13.66 -0.97
N GLY A 13 10.43 -13.93 -2.09
CA GLY A 13 9.83 -14.49 -3.30
C GLY A 13 8.95 -13.49 -4.06
N ILE A 14 9.13 -12.19 -3.83
CA ILE A 14 8.44 -11.12 -4.54
C ILE A 14 9.36 -10.60 -5.64
N ASP A 15 8.92 -10.64 -6.90
CA ASP A 15 9.58 -9.91 -7.97
C ASP A 15 9.23 -8.42 -7.87
N PRO A 16 10.21 -7.50 -7.78
CA PRO A 16 9.92 -6.07 -7.70
C PRO A 16 9.07 -5.53 -8.85
N ASP A 17 9.18 -6.12 -10.05
CA ASP A 17 8.38 -5.72 -11.21
C ASP A 17 6.91 -6.14 -11.11
N ASP A 18 6.61 -7.17 -10.30
CA ASP A 18 5.26 -7.67 -10.00
C ASP A 18 4.70 -7.11 -8.67
N ALA A 19 5.35 -6.08 -8.11
CA ALA A 19 4.98 -5.47 -6.86
C ALA A 19 4.68 -3.97 -7.00
N HIS A 20 3.63 -3.51 -6.34
CA HIS A 20 3.31 -2.09 -6.21
C HIS A 20 3.61 -1.60 -4.80
N ALA A 21 4.64 -0.79 -4.64
CA ALA A 21 4.96 -0.19 -3.35
C ALA A 21 4.11 1.07 -3.11
N ILE A 22 3.36 1.09 -2.02
CA ILE A 22 2.55 2.25 -1.60
C ILE A 22 3.09 2.76 -0.28
N ARG A 23 3.34 4.06 -0.21
CA ARG A 23 3.67 4.77 1.04
C ARG A 23 2.52 5.69 1.41
N HIS A 24 1.80 5.33 2.46
CA HIS A 24 0.78 6.20 3.02
C HIS A 24 1.39 7.26 3.92
N ALA A 25 1.09 8.52 3.63
CA ALA A 25 1.31 9.63 4.53
C ALA A 25 0.06 9.85 5.40
N PHE A 26 0.24 10.28 6.64
CA PHE A 26 -0.89 10.71 7.46
C PHE A 26 -1.45 12.01 6.89
N VAL A 27 -2.67 11.91 6.37
CA VAL A 27 -3.45 13.03 5.86
C VAL A 27 -4.79 13.03 6.58
N ARG A 28 -5.33 14.21 6.89
CA ARG A 28 -6.63 14.31 7.57
C ARG A 28 -7.77 13.92 6.63
N GLU A 29 -7.66 14.34 5.38
CA GLU A 29 -8.63 14.07 4.33
C GLU A 29 -7.88 13.75 3.04
N HIS A 30 -8.46 12.88 2.22
CA HIS A 30 -7.93 12.63 0.89
C HIS A 30 -8.27 13.83 -0.01
N GLU A 31 -7.24 14.52 -0.53
CA GLU A 31 -7.41 15.77 -1.31
C GLU A 31 -8.43 15.65 -2.45
N ASP A 32 -8.48 14.49 -3.11
CA ASP A 32 -9.41 14.23 -4.22
C ASP A 32 -10.84 13.77 -3.82
N SER A 33 -11.12 13.34 -2.59
CA SER A 33 -12.46 12.78 -2.24
C SER A 33 -13.09 13.30 -0.95
N GLY A 34 -12.37 14.02 -0.09
CA GLY A 34 -12.88 14.43 1.22
C GLY A 34 -13.16 13.27 2.17
N LEU A 35 -12.75 12.04 1.83
CA LEU A 35 -12.81 10.90 2.72
C LEU A 35 -11.78 11.05 3.85
N PRO A 36 -12.06 10.51 5.06
CA PRO A 36 -11.07 10.46 6.12
C PRO A 36 -9.79 9.79 5.62
N GLY A 37 -8.66 10.47 5.80
CA GLY A 37 -7.37 9.84 5.58
C GLY A 37 -7.00 8.91 6.72
N ILE A 38 -5.89 8.19 6.57
CA ILE A 38 -5.34 7.38 7.67
C ILE A 38 -4.48 8.23 8.59
N ASN A 39 -4.46 7.85 9.86
CA ASN A 39 -3.65 8.47 10.90
C ASN A 39 -2.93 7.38 11.72
N ALA A 40 -2.19 7.80 12.75
CA ALA A 40 -1.39 6.89 13.57
C ALA A 40 -2.24 5.90 14.39
N ASP A 41 -3.49 6.24 14.66
CA ASP A 41 -4.43 5.44 15.45
C ASP A 41 -5.40 4.62 14.57
N SER A 42 -5.23 4.66 13.24
CA SER A 42 -6.07 3.90 12.32
C SER A 42 -5.91 2.39 12.52
N THR A 43 -7.04 1.70 12.55
CA THR A 43 -7.15 0.24 12.62
C THR A 43 -6.69 -0.43 11.33
N ALA A 44 -6.45 -1.73 11.37
CA ALA A 44 -6.05 -2.51 10.19
C ALA A 44 -7.14 -2.48 9.11
N GLU A 45 -8.42 -2.53 9.53
CA GLU A 45 -9.59 -2.46 8.67
C GLU A 45 -9.69 -1.10 7.97
N GLU A 46 -9.45 0.00 8.70
CA GLU A 46 -9.44 1.35 8.12
C GLU A 46 -8.30 1.53 7.12
N ILE A 47 -7.10 1.03 7.43
CA ILE A 47 -5.94 1.07 6.52
C ILE A 47 -6.23 0.25 5.26
N LEU A 48 -6.83 -0.94 5.40
CA LEU A 48 -7.19 -1.79 4.27
C LEU A 48 -8.26 -1.11 3.40
N ALA A 49 -9.32 -0.59 4.01
CA ALA A 49 -10.40 0.12 3.32
C ALA A 49 -9.86 1.37 2.59
N TYR A 50 -8.96 2.11 3.22
CA TYR A 50 -8.30 3.26 2.59
C TYR A 50 -7.43 2.82 1.41
N THR A 51 -6.62 1.78 1.58
CA THR A 51 -5.74 1.25 0.51
C THR A 51 -6.54 0.71 -0.67
N SER A 52 -7.71 0.11 -0.42
CA SER A 52 -8.62 -0.43 -1.46
C SER A 52 -9.14 0.64 -2.42
N GLN A 53 -9.16 1.90 -2.02
CA GLN A 53 -9.75 2.99 -2.77
C GLN A 53 -8.67 3.84 -3.43
N GLN A 54 -8.48 3.66 -4.75
CA GLN A 54 -7.48 4.39 -5.51
C GLN A 54 -8.10 5.27 -6.58
N SER A 55 -7.34 6.26 -7.05
CA SER A 55 -7.79 7.13 -8.15
C SER A 55 -8.04 6.33 -9.42
N ALA A 56 -9.11 6.65 -10.16
CA ALA A 56 -9.33 6.10 -11.50
C ALA A 56 -8.40 6.73 -12.56
N ARG A 57 -7.69 7.82 -12.23
CA ARG A 57 -6.83 8.54 -13.16
C ARG A 57 -5.50 7.80 -13.36
N PRO A 58 -5.17 7.33 -14.59
CA PRO A 58 -3.95 6.57 -14.85
C PRO A 58 -2.63 7.32 -14.56
N LYS A 59 -2.68 8.65 -14.55
CA LYS A 59 -1.54 9.51 -14.19
C LYS A 59 -1.23 9.52 -12.70
N ILE A 60 -2.23 9.21 -11.86
CA ILE A 60 -2.11 9.20 -10.39
C ILE A 60 -1.91 7.77 -9.91
N PHE A 61 -2.66 6.82 -10.47
CA PHE A 61 -2.62 5.42 -10.08
C PHE A 61 -2.57 4.52 -11.32
N PRO A 62 -1.75 3.44 -11.36
CA PRO A 62 -1.63 2.60 -12.53
C PRO A 62 -2.96 2.04 -13.04
N ALA A 63 -3.17 2.04 -14.36
CA ALA A 63 -4.36 1.45 -14.97
C ALA A 63 -4.46 -0.06 -14.66
N HIS A 64 -3.33 -0.75 -14.72
CA HIS A 64 -3.22 -2.17 -14.40
C HIS A 64 -2.21 -2.34 -13.25
N PRO A 65 -2.64 -2.22 -11.99
CA PRO A 65 -1.74 -2.41 -10.86
C PRO A 65 -1.32 -3.88 -10.74
N PRO A 66 -0.06 -4.15 -10.34
CA PRO A 66 0.41 -5.51 -10.05
C PRO A 66 -0.43 -6.26 -9.00
N ARG A 67 -0.19 -7.58 -8.92
CA ARG A 67 -0.90 -8.46 -7.99
C ARG A 67 -0.51 -8.22 -6.53
N LEU A 68 0.76 -7.96 -6.25
CA LEU A 68 1.24 -7.76 -4.88
C LEU A 68 1.40 -6.29 -4.57
N TRP A 69 0.83 -5.84 -3.46
CA TRP A 69 0.93 -4.45 -3.00
C TRP A 69 1.67 -4.42 -1.67
N VAL A 70 2.82 -3.76 -1.65
CA VAL A 70 3.66 -3.65 -0.45
C VAL A 70 3.35 -2.30 0.20
N VAL A 71 2.60 -2.35 1.30
CA VAL A 71 2.02 -1.16 1.92
C VAL A 71 2.86 -0.74 3.11
N PHE A 72 3.35 0.50 3.05
CA PHE A 72 4.09 1.16 4.11
C PHE A 72 3.28 2.31 4.70
N ILE A 73 3.39 2.49 6.01
CA ILE A 73 2.76 3.59 6.75
C ILE A 73 3.85 4.48 7.32
N ARG A 74 3.64 5.79 7.29
CA ARG A 74 4.55 6.77 7.89
C ARG A 74 4.95 6.39 9.33
N GLU A 75 6.25 6.45 9.61
CA GLU A 75 6.82 6.26 10.96
C GLU A 75 7.54 7.51 11.49
N GLY A 76 7.85 8.48 10.62
CA GLY A 76 8.37 9.80 11.02
C GLY A 76 9.42 10.33 10.06
N GLY A 77 9.43 11.64 9.82
CA GLY A 77 10.22 12.24 8.76
C GLY A 77 9.85 11.62 7.41
N ASP A 78 10.87 11.17 6.67
CA ASP A 78 10.71 10.45 5.40
C ASP A 78 10.52 8.93 5.57
N ARG A 79 10.70 8.43 6.80
CA ARG A 79 10.62 6.99 7.09
C ARG A 79 9.19 6.45 7.03
N ALA A 80 9.07 5.23 6.54
CA ALA A 80 7.84 4.46 6.53
C ALA A 80 8.10 3.01 6.94
N ARG A 81 7.20 2.47 7.75
CA ARG A 81 7.24 1.10 8.28
C ARG A 81 6.33 0.21 7.45
N LEU A 82 6.78 -1.01 7.17
CA LEU A 82 5.97 -2.03 6.52
C LEU A 82 4.76 -2.33 7.41
N TRP A 83 3.57 -2.10 6.86
CA TRP A 83 2.33 -2.52 7.48
C TRP A 83 1.99 -3.94 7.07
N SER A 84 1.86 -4.19 5.76
CA SER A 84 1.55 -5.52 5.23
C SER A 84 1.84 -5.63 3.73
N VAL A 85 1.87 -6.86 3.23
CA VAL A 85 1.81 -7.18 1.80
C VAL A 85 0.40 -7.69 1.49
N LEU A 86 -0.28 -7.04 0.56
CA LEU A 86 -1.62 -7.40 0.11
C LEU A 86 -1.56 -8.12 -1.24
N GLU A 87 -2.46 -9.07 -1.43
CA GLU A 87 -2.73 -9.68 -2.74
C GLU A 87 -4.01 -9.05 -3.33
N ASN A 88 -3.84 -8.33 -4.43
CA ASN A 88 -4.90 -7.76 -5.25
C ASN A 88 -5.65 -8.86 -6.00
N ARG A 89 -6.92 -9.06 -5.64
CA ARG A 89 -7.82 -10.01 -6.32
C ARG A 89 -8.56 -9.39 -7.51
N GLY A 90 -8.41 -8.09 -7.70
CA GLY A 90 -8.98 -7.35 -8.82
C GLY A 90 -9.85 -6.19 -8.39
N GLU A 91 -10.29 -5.43 -9.39
CA GLU A 91 -11.20 -4.31 -9.23
C GLU A 91 -12.64 -4.81 -9.03
N VAL A 92 -13.29 -4.33 -7.97
CA VAL A 92 -14.68 -4.67 -7.64
C VAL A 92 -15.67 -3.57 -8.04
N SER A 93 -15.20 -2.31 -8.12
CA SER A 93 -16.03 -1.18 -8.48
C SER A 93 -15.20 -0.04 -9.08
N ASN A 94 -15.81 0.73 -9.97
CA ASN A 94 -15.23 1.91 -10.57
C ASN A 94 -16.33 2.89 -11.00
N ASP A 95 -16.31 4.08 -10.40
CA ASP A 95 -17.30 5.14 -10.64
C ASP A 95 -16.80 6.23 -11.61
N GLY A 96 -15.63 6.01 -12.23
CA GLY A 96 -14.95 6.96 -13.13
C GLY A 96 -14.06 7.98 -12.41
N ALA A 97 -14.19 8.16 -11.11
CA ALA A 97 -13.29 8.97 -10.28
C ALA A 97 -12.38 8.10 -9.40
N ARG A 98 -12.92 6.98 -8.90
CA ARG A 98 -12.30 6.05 -7.97
C ARG A 98 -12.48 4.61 -8.42
N ARG A 99 -11.53 3.79 -8.03
CA ARG A 99 -11.51 2.34 -8.22
C ARG A 99 -11.41 1.71 -6.84
N ILE A 100 -12.20 0.66 -6.62
CA ILE A 100 -12.18 -0.14 -5.40
C ILE A 100 -11.63 -1.51 -5.77
N PHE A 101 -10.66 -2.00 -4.99
CA PHE A 101 -10.02 -3.29 -5.19
C PHE A 101 -10.33 -4.25 -4.05
N ASP A 102 -10.50 -5.53 -4.38
CA ASP A 102 -10.55 -6.60 -3.38
C ASP A 102 -9.13 -7.02 -3.00
N PHE A 103 -8.89 -7.11 -1.69
CA PHE A 103 -7.59 -7.45 -1.14
C PHE A 103 -7.68 -8.56 -0.12
N VAL A 104 -6.63 -9.37 -0.09
CA VAL A 104 -6.33 -10.19 1.07
C VAL A 104 -4.93 -9.92 1.59
N VAL A 105 -4.77 -10.01 2.91
CA VAL A 105 -3.45 -9.98 3.53
C VAL A 105 -2.70 -11.25 3.14
N SER A 106 -1.53 -11.09 2.53
CA SER A 106 -0.67 -12.21 2.17
C SER A 106 0.35 -12.48 3.27
N GLU A 107 0.88 -13.71 3.32
CA GLU A 107 1.91 -14.11 4.28
C GLU A 107 3.33 -13.65 3.90
N HIS A 108 3.52 -13.03 2.74
CA HIS A 108 4.81 -12.46 2.40
C HIS A 108 5.23 -11.38 3.40
N LEU A 109 6.48 -11.45 3.85
CA LEU A 109 7.07 -10.51 4.82
C LEU A 109 6.29 -10.39 6.14
N ALA A 110 5.49 -11.40 6.50
CA ALA A 110 4.68 -11.39 7.72
C ALA A 110 5.53 -11.15 8.99
N ASP A 111 6.74 -11.70 9.01
CA ASP A 111 7.73 -11.57 10.08
C ASP A 111 8.37 -10.18 10.17
N LEU A 112 8.30 -9.40 9.08
CA LEU A 112 8.79 -8.03 9.00
C LEU A 112 7.68 -6.97 9.15
N ARG A 113 6.41 -7.37 9.27
CA ARG A 113 5.30 -6.46 9.58
C ARG A 113 5.62 -5.69 10.86
N ASN A 114 5.43 -4.39 10.82
CA ASN A 114 5.78 -3.45 11.88
C ASN A 114 7.27 -3.42 12.30
N ARG A 115 8.19 -4.00 11.52
CA ARG A 115 9.63 -4.08 11.85
C ARG A 115 10.53 -3.55 10.74
N LEU A 116 10.16 -3.80 9.48
CA LEU A 116 10.88 -3.25 8.34
C LEU A 116 10.57 -1.76 8.20
N VAL A 117 11.61 -0.94 8.15
CA VAL A 117 11.52 0.52 7.98
C VAL A 117 12.37 0.91 6.77
N ILE A 118 11.79 1.71 5.88
CA ILE A 118 12.46 2.33 4.73
C ILE A 118 12.50 3.84 4.93
N GLY A 119 13.49 4.54 4.36
CA GLY A 119 13.64 6.00 4.44
C GLY A 119 14.80 6.53 3.63
#